data_AF-A0A090L092-F1
#
_entry.id   AF-A0A090L092-F1
#
_cell.length_a   1.000
_cell.length_b   1.000
_cell.length_c   1.000
_cell.angle_alpha   90.00
_cell.angle_beta   90.00
_cell.angle_gamma   90.00
#
_symmetry.space_group_name_H-M   'P 1'
#
loop_
_entity.id
_entity.type
_entity.pdbx_description
1 polymer ?
#
loop_
_entity_poly.entity_id
_entity_poly.type
_entity_poly.pdbx_seq_one_letter_code
_entity_poly.pdbx_strand_id
1 'polypeptide(L)' 'MPIQGLLELWKTFGKKYGGDQIDRYHFIYTSNLLIVFASISAFKTFGSDPINCLVPGSFPNSWQAVSFIIK' A
#
# COMPACT_ATOMS: atom_id res chain seq x y z
N MET A 1 -3.13 12.92 15.01
CA MET A 1 -1.95 13.72 15.42
C MET A 1 -0.70 13.10 14.79
N PRO A 2 -0.22 13.64 13.65
CA PRO A 2 0.84 13.01 12.85
C PRO A 2 2.23 13.09 13.51
N ILE A 3 2.49 14.15 14.29
CA ILE A 3 3.78 14.36 14.97
C ILE A 3 4.09 13.30 16.03
N GLN A 4 3.10 12.81 16.77
CA GLN A 4 3.33 11.78 17.79
C GLN A 4 3.67 10.43 17.15
N GLY A 5 2.98 10.06 16.07
CA GLY A 5 3.31 8.85 15.30
C GLY A 5 4.71 8.91 14.70
N LEU A 6 5.11 10.09 14.18
CA LEU A 6 6.45 10.31 13.65
C LEU A 6 7.54 10.20 14.75
N LEU A 7 7.26 10.73 15.94
CA LEU A 7 8.18 10.67 17.07
C LEU A 7 8.37 9.25 17.60
N GLU A 8 7.28 8.48 17.71
CA GLU A 8 7.33 7.07 18.12
C GLU A 8 8.05 6.19 17.07
N LEU A 9 7.86 6.49 15.78
CA LEU A 9 8.62 5.87 14.70
C LEU A 9 10.12 6.13 14.88
N TRP A 10 10.51 7.39 15.09
CA TRP A 10 11.91 7.78 15.31
C TRP A 10 12.55 7.08 16.53
N LYS A 11 11.83 6.96 17.63
CA LYS A 11 12.29 6.21 18.81
C LYS A 11 12.54 4.73 18.50
N THR A 12 11.71 4.14 17.65
CA THR A 12 11.85 2.73 17.21
C THR A 12 13.11 2.55 16.35
N PHE A 13 13.43 3.50 15.48
CA PHE A 13 14.69 3.49 14.71
C PHE A 13 15.93 3.67 15.59
N GLY A 14 15.83 4.44 16.68
CA GLY A 14 16.92 4.68 17.62
C GLY A 14 17.19 3.53 18.60
N LYS A 15 16.29 2.55 18.69
CA LYS A 15 16.39 1.45 19.67
C LYS A 15 17.46 0.45 19.20
N LYS A 16 18.63 0.49 19.87
CA LYS A 16 19.74 -0.44 19.64
C LYS A 16 19.37 -1.82 20.20
N TYR A 17 18.84 -2.70 19.35
CA TYR A 17 18.79 -4.12 19.67
C TYR A 17 20.21 -4.69 19.48
N GLY A 18 20.72 -5.43 20.47
CA GLY A 18 22.08 -5.97 20.51
C GLY A 18 22.37 -7.11 19.52
N GLY A 19 21.70 -7.11 18.36
CA GLY A 19 21.93 -8.03 17.25
C GLY A 19 22.96 -7.50 16.26
N ASP A 20 23.35 -8.35 15.31
CA ASP A 20 24.33 -7.98 14.29
C ASP A 20 23.83 -6.81 13.41
N GLN A 21 24.75 -6.19 12.67
CA GLN A 21 24.40 -5.02 11.84
C GLN A 21 23.43 -5.39 10.71
N ILE A 22 23.43 -6.65 10.29
CA ILE A 22 22.66 -7.17 9.16
C ILE A 22 21.18 -7.24 9.55
N ASP A 23 20.87 -7.75 10.74
CA ASP A 23 19.52 -7.76 11.32
C ASP A 23 18.94 -6.34 11.39
N ARG A 24 19.78 -5.37 11.78
CA ARG A 24 19.38 -3.95 11.85
C ARG A 24 19.05 -3.37 10.47
N TYR A 25 19.88 -3.67 9.47
CA TYR A 25 19.61 -3.25 8.10
C TYR A 25 18.34 -3.91 7.57
N HIS A 26 18.12 -5.19 7.85
CA HIS A 26 16.95 -5.87 7.31
C HIS A 26 15.64 -5.37 7.92
N PHE A 27 15.61 -5.12 9.24
CA PHE A 27 14.46 -4.51 9.92
C PHE A 27 14.11 -3.14 9.34
N ILE A 28 15.13 -2.30 9.10
CA ILE A 28 14.94 -0.96 8.55
C ILE A 28 14.54 -1.04 7.08
N TYR A 29 15.35 -1.67 6.22
CA TYR A 29 15.12 -1.61 4.79
C TYR A 29 13.86 -2.37 4.34
N THR A 30 13.66 -3.60 4.81
CA THR A 30 12.52 -4.42 4.36
C THR A 30 11.19 -3.79 4.71
N SER A 31 11.04 -3.33 5.95
CA SER A 31 9.77 -2.75 6.41
C SER A 31 9.47 -1.43 5.69
N ASN A 32 10.48 -0.58 5.49
CA ASN A 32 10.29 0.69 4.76
C ASN A 32 10.02 0.45 3.27
N LEU A 33 10.70 -0.52 2.63
CA LEU A 33 10.44 -0.86 1.24
C LEU A 33 9.01 -1.36 1.04
N LEU A 34 8.50 -2.21 1.94
CA LEU A 34 7.12 -2.68 1.90
C LEU A 34 6.12 -1.52 2.00
N ILE A 35 6.35 -0.56 2.90
CA ILE A 35 5.50 0.63 3.04
C ILE A 35 5.53 1.48 1.77
N VAL A 36 6.71 1.66 1.17
CA VAL A 36 6.86 2.43 -0.08
C VAL A 36 6.18 1.72 -1.26
N PHE A 37 6.34 0.41 -1.41
CA PHE A 37 5.66 -0.32 -2.48
C PHE A 37 4.14 -0.36 -2.28
N ALA A 38 3.68 -0.49 -1.04
CA ALA A 38 2.25 -0.41 -0.72
C ALA A 38 1.67 0.97 -1.03
N SER A 39 2.39 2.06 -0.72
CA SER A 39 1.92 3.41 -1.03
C SER A 39 1.93 3.70 -2.53
N ILE A 40 2.96 3.27 -3.27
CA ILE A 40 3.05 3.41 -4.73
C ILE A 40 1.92 2.62 -5.42
N SER A 41 1.70 1.37 -5.01
CA SER A 41 0.63 0.53 -5.58
C SER A 41 -0.75 1.13 -5.30
N ALA A 42 -1.02 1.57 -4.07
CA ALA A 42 -2.26 2.26 -3.74
C ALA A 42 -2.43 3.55 -4.55
N PHE A 43 -1.38 4.37 -4.68
CA PHE A 43 -1.39 5.58 -5.49
C PHE A 43 -1.77 5.30 -6.94
N LYS A 44 -1.24 4.22 -7.53
CA LYS A 44 -1.57 3.80 -8.89
C LYS A 44 -3.04 3.37 -9.04
N THR A 45 -3.62 2.78 -8.00
CA THR A 45 -5.04 2.36 -8.01
C THR A 45 -6.02 3.53 -7.93
N PHE A 46 -5.65 4.71 -7.43
CA PHE A 46 -6.57 5.86 -7.34
C PHE A 46 -6.89 6.53 -8.70
N GLY A 47 -6.05 6.34 -9.72
CA GLY A 47 -6.22 6.98 -11.03
C GLY A 47 -6.66 6.05 -12.16
N SER A 48 -6.84 4.75 -11.88
CA SER A 48 -7.21 3.74 -12.88
C SER A 48 -8.36 2.89 -12.39
N ASP A 49 -9.21 2.42 -13.31
CA ASP A 49 -10.24 1.45 -12.97
C ASP A 49 -9.55 0.20 -12.38
N PRO A 50 -9.82 -0.15 -11.10
CA PRO A 50 -9.06 -1.17 -10.38
C PRO A 50 -9.18 -2.55 -11.04
N ILE A 51 -10.19 -2.74 -11.88
CA ILE A 51 -10.40 -3.93 -12.69
C ILE A 51 -11.17 -3.51 -13.95
N ASN A 52 -10.71 -3.94 -15.12
CA ASN A 52 -11.41 -3.75 -16.39
C ASN A 52 -11.96 -5.11 -16.84
N CYS A 53 -13.28 -5.27 -16.80
CA CYS A 53 -13.95 -6.49 -17.21
C CYS A 53 -14.32 -6.41 -18.70
N LEU A 54 -14.00 -7.45 -19.48
CA LEU A 54 -14.53 -7.60 -20.84
C LEU A 54 -16.01 -8.01 -20.75
N VAL A 55 -16.90 -7.04 -20.86
CA VAL A 55 -18.35 -7.26 -20.90
C VAL A 55 -18.80 -7.49 -22.34
N PRO A 56 -19.70 -8.46 -22.59
CA PRO A 56 -20.30 -8.66 -23.91
C PRO A 56 -20.98 -7.38 -24.41
N GLY A 57 -20.77 -7.04 -25.69
CA GLY A 57 -21.28 -5.79 -26.31
C GLY A 57 -22.80 -5.66 -26.36
N SER A 58 -23.54 -6.64 -25.86
CA SER A 58 -25.00 -6.65 -25.73
C SER A 58 -25.51 -5.92 -24.48
N PHE A 59 -24.64 -5.66 -23.49
CA PHE A 59 -25.04 -5.03 -22.25
C PHE A 59 -25.01 -3.50 -22.34
N PRO A 60 -26.05 -2.80 -21.84
CA PRO A 60 -26.04 -1.34 -21.78
C PRO A 60 -24.96 -0.84 -20.81
N ASN A 61 -24.37 0.33 -21.10
CA ASN A 61 -23.28 0.93 -20.31
C ASN A 61 -23.59 1.07 -18.81
N SER A 62 -24.87 1.19 -18.43
CA SER A 62 -25.30 1.24 -17.03
C SER A 62 -25.08 -0.07 -16.26
N TRP A 63 -25.02 -1.21 -16.95
CA TRP A 63 -24.80 -2.52 -16.32
C TRP A 63 -23.31 -2.83 -16.13
N GLN A 64 -22.44 -2.12 -16.86
CA GLN A 64 -21.00 -2.23 -16.71
C GLN A 64 -20.57 -1.69 -15.34
N ALA A 65 -21.08 -0.52 -14.92
CA ALA A 65 -20.81 0.08 -13.63
C ALA A 65 -21.31 -0.77 -12.44
N VAL A 66 -22.48 -1.42 -12.58
CA VAL A 66 -23.09 -2.22 -11.51
C VAL A 66 -22.32 -3.53 -11.27
N SER A 67 -21.75 -4.14 -12.31
CA SER A 67 -20.88 -5.31 -12.15
C SER A 67 -19.62 -5.02 -11.30
N PHE A 68 -19.20 -3.76 -11.19
CA PHE A 68 -18.06 -3.36 -10.36
C PHE A 68 -18.44 -3.07 -8.90
N ILE A 69 -19.71 -2.82 -8.59
CA ILE A 69 -20.19 -2.39 -7.26
C ILE A 69 -20.69 -3.56 -6.41
N ILE A 70 -21.13 -4.67 -7.02
CA ILE A 70 -21.64 -5.83 -6.28
C ILE A 70 -20.47 -6.78 -6.00
N LYS A 71 -19.90 -6.69 -4.80
CA LYS A 71 -19.03 -7.72 -4.21
C LYS A 71 -19.74 -8.37 -3.03
#